data_AF-A0A7U9NI40-F1
#
_entry.id   AF-A0A7U9NI40-F1
#
_cell.length_a   1.000
_cell.length_b   1.000
_cell.length_c   1.000
_cell.angle_alpha   90.00
_cell.angle_beta   90.00
_cell.angle_gamma   90.00
#
_symmetry.space_group_name_H-M   'P 1'
#
loop_
_entity.id
_entity.type
_entity.pdbx_description
1 polymer ?
#
loop_
_entity_poly.entity_id
_entity_poly.type
_entity_poly.pdbx_seq_one_letter_code
_entity_poly.pdbx_strand_id
1 'polypeptide(L)'
;MHLYKRKHKHFLSWAAAVCLFAAAIWFLAAGSSRMKETTLSEQQELLEDAINQAVVNCYAMEGRYPVSIQYLIENYGIQVDFDKYAVSYEIFAENIKPHVKVLRLGETENGDGT
;
A
#
# COMPACT_ATOMS: atom_id res chain seq x y z
N MET A 1 16.62 -60.28 34.53
CA MET A 1 15.53 -60.25 33.53
C MET A 1 15.44 -58.84 32.97
N HIS A 2 15.52 -58.76 31.64
CA HIS A 2 15.74 -57.56 30.84
C HIS A 2 14.39 -56.93 30.45
N LEU A 3 14.44 -55.64 30.08
CA LEU A 3 13.47 -54.87 29.27
C LEU A 3 12.45 -54.00 30.05
N TYR A 4 12.82 -52.73 30.28
CA TYR A 4 11.87 -51.63 30.56
C TYR A 4 11.70 -50.74 29.31
N LYS A 5 10.43 -50.40 29.04
CA LYS A 5 9.85 -49.95 27.77
C LYS A 5 10.42 -48.64 27.21
N ARG A 6 10.92 -48.72 25.98
CA ARG A 6 11.19 -47.57 25.09
C ARG A 6 9.90 -47.14 24.38
N LYS A 7 9.04 -46.33 25.04
CA LYS A 7 7.84 -45.72 24.41
C LYS A 7 7.82 -44.18 24.39
N HIS A 8 8.79 -43.51 25.02
CA HIS A 8 8.81 -42.05 25.15
C HIS A 8 9.30 -41.28 23.91
N LYS A 9 9.94 -41.96 22.95
CA LYS A 9 10.59 -41.31 21.79
C LYS A 9 9.58 -40.72 20.79
N HIS A 10 8.41 -41.32 20.63
CA HIS A 10 7.38 -40.81 19.70
C HIS A 10 6.61 -39.62 20.27
N PHE A 11 6.37 -39.59 21.58
CA PHE A 11 5.74 -38.43 22.23
C PHE A 11 6.68 -37.23 22.25
N LEU A 12 7.98 -37.48 22.51
CA LEU A 12 9.02 -36.45 22.44
C LEU A 12 9.24 -35.94 21.01
N SER A 13 9.14 -36.80 19.98
CA SER A 13 9.24 -36.36 18.59
C SER A 13 8.04 -35.52 18.14
N TRP A 14 6.84 -35.85 18.62
CA TRP A 14 5.63 -35.09 18.29
C TRP A 14 5.64 -33.71 18.96
N ALA A 15 6.06 -33.64 20.23
CA ALA A 15 6.26 -32.37 20.93
C ALA A 15 7.28 -31.46 20.21
N ALA A 16 8.39 -32.03 19.73
CA ALA A 16 9.39 -31.30 18.96
C ALA A 16 8.83 -30.75 17.63
N ALA A 17 8.02 -31.54 16.92
CA ALA A 17 7.39 -31.09 15.67
C ALA A 17 6.39 -29.95 15.90
N VAL A 18 5.59 -30.02 16.97
CA VAL A 18 4.65 -28.94 17.34
C VAL A 18 5.38 -27.68 17.75
N CYS A 19 6.47 -27.78 18.52
CA CYS A 19 7.29 -26.62 18.88
C CYS A 19 7.91 -25.96 17.65
N LEU A 20 8.42 -26.74 16.69
CA LEU A 20 9.03 -26.21 15.47
C LEU A 20 7.98 -25.51 14.59
N PHE A 21 6.78 -26.09 14.48
CA PHE A 21 5.66 -25.48 13.77
C PHE A 21 5.18 -24.17 14.44
N ALA A 22 5.07 -24.17 15.77
CA ALA A 22 4.71 -22.98 16.53
C ALA A 22 5.78 -21.88 16.40
N ALA A 23 7.07 -22.24 16.41
CA ALA A 23 8.17 -21.31 16.18
C ALA A 23 8.13 -20.73 14.75
N ALA A 24 7.79 -21.53 13.74
CA ALA A 24 7.60 -21.05 12.38
C ALA A 24 6.43 -20.05 12.26
N ILE A 25 5.29 -20.34 12.89
CA ILE A 25 4.14 -19.42 12.95
C ILE A 25 4.53 -18.12 13.67
N TRP A 26 5.25 -18.21 14.79
CA TRP A 26 5.69 -17.04 15.55
C TRP A 26 6.66 -16.18 14.72
N PHE A 27 7.59 -16.79 13.99
CA PHE A 27 8.50 -16.09 13.10
C PHE A 27 7.77 -15.37 11.95
N LEU A 28 6.80 -16.04 11.32
CA LEU A 28 5.93 -15.45 10.30
C LEU A 28 5.11 -14.26 10.85
N ALA A 29 4.52 -14.44 12.04
CA ALA A 29 3.75 -13.38 12.70
C ALA A 29 4.63 -12.18 13.07
N ALA A 30 5.84 -12.41 13.59
CA ALA A 30 6.79 -11.37 13.93
C ALA A 30 7.23 -10.57 12.69
N GLY A 31 7.50 -11.25 11.57
CA GLY A 31 7.88 -10.61 10.30
C GLY A 31 6.78 -9.76 9.67
N SER A 32 5.51 -10.15 9.86
CA SER A 32 4.34 -9.43 9.31
C SER A 32 4.11 -8.05 9.94
N SER A 33 4.69 -7.80 11.12
CA SER A 33 4.46 -6.58 11.91
C SER A 33 5.07 -5.32 11.31
N ARG A 34 6.09 -5.46 10.44
CA ARG A 34 6.81 -4.33 9.85
C ARG A 34 6.20 -3.81 8.54
N MET A 35 5.22 -4.51 7.99
CA MET A 35 4.67 -4.19 6.66
C MET A 35 3.64 -3.05 6.69
N LYS A 36 3.06 -2.72 7.85
CA LYS A 36 1.88 -1.84 7.90
C LYS A 36 2.17 -0.36 7.64
N GLU A 37 3.35 0.12 8.02
CA GLU A 37 3.73 1.52 7.76
C GLU A 37 4.15 1.75 6.30
N THR A 38 4.90 0.81 5.70
CA THR A 38 5.30 0.91 4.28
C THR A 38 4.09 0.83 3.35
N THR A 39 3.08 0.01 3.68
CA THR A 39 1.87 -0.12 2.84
C THR A 39 1.10 1.20 2.69
N LEU A 40 1.11 2.10 3.68
CA LEU A 40 0.31 3.33 3.61
C LEU A 40 0.98 4.42 2.76
N SER A 41 2.30 4.60 2.86
CA SER A 41 3.03 5.51 1.97
C SER A 41 3.01 4.99 0.54
N GLU A 42 3.15 3.68 0.36
CA GLU A 42 3.02 3.03 -0.95
C GLU A 42 1.63 3.26 -1.54
N GLN A 43 0.55 3.21 -0.75
CA GLN A 43 -0.81 3.50 -1.23
C GLN A 43 -0.99 4.93 -1.73
N GLN A 44 -0.40 5.92 -1.06
CA GLN A 44 -0.44 7.31 -1.51
C GLN A 44 0.31 7.49 -2.84
N GLU A 45 1.53 6.95 -2.93
CA GLU A 45 2.37 7.04 -4.12
C GLU A 45 1.70 6.34 -5.32
N LEU A 46 1.13 5.15 -5.10
CA LEU A 46 0.37 4.43 -6.13
C LEU A 46 -0.85 5.21 -6.64
N LEU A 47 -1.56 5.91 -5.74
CA LEU A 47 -2.69 6.75 -6.14
C LEU A 47 -2.23 7.94 -6.98
N GLU A 48 -1.14 8.60 -6.57
CA GLU A 48 -0.54 9.71 -7.32
C GLU A 48 -0.07 9.27 -8.71
N ASP A 49 0.60 8.12 -8.80
CA ASP A 49 1.04 7.53 -10.06
C ASP A 49 -0.13 7.16 -10.98
N ALA A 50 -1.19 6.56 -10.41
CA ALA A 50 -2.39 6.22 -11.17
C ALA A 50 -3.07 7.46 -11.76
N ILE A 51 -3.17 8.55 -10.98
CA ILE A 51 -3.71 9.82 -11.47
C ILE A 51 -2.79 10.38 -12.57
N ASN A 52 -1.48 10.40 -12.35
CA ASN A 52 -0.50 10.86 -13.35
C ASN A 52 -0.60 10.08 -14.66
N GLN A 53 -0.77 8.75 -14.59
CA GLN A 53 -0.95 7.91 -15.75
C GLN A 53 -2.25 8.23 -16.49
N ALA A 54 -3.35 8.46 -15.76
CA ALA A 54 -4.62 8.84 -16.36
C ALA A 54 -4.57 10.22 -17.03
N VAL A 55 -3.86 11.19 -16.44
CA VAL A 55 -3.59 12.50 -17.05
C VAL A 55 -2.90 12.35 -18.40
N VAL A 56 -1.83 11.54 -18.47
CA VAL A 56 -1.09 11.30 -19.72
C VAL A 56 -1.95 10.54 -20.72
N ASN A 57 -2.74 9.57 -20.26
CA ASN A 57 -3.64 8.80 -21.12
C ASN A 57 -4.72 9.70 -21.74
N CYS A 58 -5.28 10.64 -20.98
CA CYS A 58 -6.22 11.63 -21.49
C CYS A 58 -5.61 12.46 -22.62
N TYR A 59 -4.36 12.92 -22.44
CA TYR A 59 -3.66 13.64 -23.49
C TYR A 59 -3.41 12.76 -24.74
N ALA A 60 -3.01 11.50 -24.55
CA ALA A 60 -2.75 10.58 -25.65
C ALA A 60 -4.02 10.24 -26.46
N MET A 61 -5.15 10.08 -25.78
CA MET A 61 -6.42 9.67 -26.39
C MET A 61 -7.23 10.84 -26.95
N GLU A 62 -7.22 11.98 -26.25
CA GLU A 62 -8.10 13.11 -26.55
C GLU A 62 -7.35 14.36 -27.04
N GLY A 63 -6.01 14.33 -27.05
CA GLY A 63 -5.17 15.43 -27.50
C GLY A 63 -5.10 16.62 -26.54
N ARG A 64 -5.64 16.50 -25.33
CA ARG A 64 -5.65 17.55 -24.31
C ARG A 64 -5.55 16.99 -22.89
N TYR A 65 -4.99 17.77 -21.98
CA TYR A 65 -4.95 17.40 -20.57
C TYR A 65 -6.34 17.51 -19.92
N PRO A 66 -6.60 16.77 -18.82
CA PRO A 66 -7.87 16.82 -18.13
C PRO A 66 -8.11 18.20 -17.52
N VAL A 67 -9.35 18.68 -17.57
CA VAL A 67 -9.76 19.98 -17.01
C VAL A 67 -9.92 19.96 -15.48
N SER A 68 -9.98 18.77 -14.88
CA SER A 68 -10.07 18.59 -13.42
C SER A 68 -9.80 17.14 -13.03
N ILE A 69 -9.55 16.91 -11.74
CA ILE A 69 -9.50 15.56 -11.16
C ILE A 69 -10.85 14.82 -11.30
N GLN A 70 -11.97 15.54 -11.22
CA GLN A 70 -13.31 14.97 -11.33
C GLN A 70 -13.54 14.33 -12.72
N TYR A 71 -12.99 14.94 -13.77
CA TYR A 71 -13.04 14.37 -15.11
C TYR A 71 -12.36 12.99 -15.18
N LEU A 72 -11.25 12.80 -14.45
CA LEU A 72 -10.56 11.52 -14.39
C LEU A 72 -11.35 10.46 -13.59
N ILE A 73 -12.07 10.87 -12.56
CA ILE A 73 -12.92 9.98 -11.76
C ILE A 73 -14.08 9.45 -12.62
N GLU A 74 -14.74 10.35 -13.35
CA GLU A 74 -15.92 10.01 -14.15
C GLU A 74 -15.59 9.24 -15.43
N ASN A 75 -14.48 9.56 -16.09
CA ASN A 75 -14.19 9.06 -17.44
C ASN A 75 -13.04 8.03 -17.49
N TYR A 76 -12.14 8.03 -16.51
CA TYR A 76 -10.95 7.15 -16.47
C TYR A 76 -11.00 6.14 -15.30
N GLY A 77 -12.08 6.13 -14.51
CA GLY A 77 -12.30 5.15 -13.44
C GLY A 77 -11.38 5.33 -12.23
N ILE A 78 -10.78 6.51 -12.08
CA ILE A 78 -9.97 6.85 -10.90
C ILE A 78 -10.87 6.87 -9.66
N GLN A 79 -10.46 6.17 -8.61
CA GLN A 79 -11.17 6.16 -7.33
C GLN A 79 -10.29 6.81 -6.28
N VAL A 80 -10.79 7.90 -5.70
CA VAL A 80 -10.12 8.61 -4.61
C VAL A 80 -11.00 8.50 -3.37
N ASP A 81 -10.42 8.00 -2.29
CA ASP A 81 -11.05 8.04 -0.97
C ASP A 81 -10.80 9.42 -0.36
N PHE A 82 -11.73 10.36 -0.61
CA PHE A 82 -11.65 11.74 -0.14
C PHE A 82 -11.75 11.89 1.38
N ASP A 83 -12.13 10.83 2.12
CA ASP A 83 -12.09 10.85 3.58
C ASP A 83 -10.66 10.63 4.11
N LYS A 84 -9.80 10.00 3.31
CA LYS A 84 -8.40 9.69 3.68
C LYS A 84 -7.37 10.54 2.95
N TYR A 85 -7.68 11.00 1.74
CA TYR A 85 -6.73 11.69 0.88
C TYR A 85 -7.33 12.99 0.32
N ALA A 86 -6.51 14.05 0.31
CA ALA A 86 -6.75 15.27 -0.42
C ALA A 86 -5.87 15.29 -1.68
N VAL A 87 -6.46 15.61 -2.83
CA VAL A 87 -5.73 15.69 -4.10
C VAL A 87 -5.60 17.15 -4.50
N SER A 88 -4.38 17.68 -4.52
CA SER A 88 -4.09 18.97 -5.15
C SER A 88 -3.89 18.74 -6.65
N TYR A 89 -4.69 19.45 -7.45
CA TYR A 89 -4.67 19.37 -8.90
C TYR A 89 -4.53 20.77 -9.48
N GLU A 90 -3.33 21.10 -9.97
CA GLU A 90 -2.99 22.44 -10.42
C GLU A 90 -2.75 22.46 -11.92
N ILE A 91 -3.52 23.29 -12.62
CA ILE A 91 -3.43 23.49 -14.07
C ILE A 91 -2.85 24.88 -14.32
N PHE A 92 -1.70 24.94 -14.97
CA PHE A 92 -1.07 26.21 -15.37
C PHE A 92 -1.54 26.69 -16.74
N ALA A 93 -1.68 25.76 -17.70
CA ALA A 93 -2.14 26.02 -19.06
C ALA A 93 -2.67 24.73 -19.70
N GLU A 94 -3.50 24.86 -20.73
CA GLU A 94 -4.18 23.73 -21.40
C GLU A 94 -3.22 22.70 -22.04
N ASN A 95 -2.01 23.13 -22.41
CA ASN A 95 -0.98 22.30 -23.04
C ASN A 95 0.19 21.94 -22.10
N ILE A 96 0.10 22.27 -20.82
CA ILE A 96 1.11 21.93 -19.83
C ILE A 96 0.53 20.83 -18.94
N LYS A 97 1.33 19.78 -18.69
CA LYS A 97 0.92 18.67 -17.82
C LYS A 97 0.53 19.25 -16.45
N PRO A 98 -0.69 18.97 -15.96
CA PRO A 98 -1.12 19.38 -14.63
C PRO A 98 -0.21 18.81 -13.54
N HIS A 99 0.05 19.62 -12.51
CA HIS A 99 0.76 19.17 -11.33
C HIS A 99 -0.22 18.50 -10.39
N VAL A 100 0.06 17.25 -10.02
CA VAL A 100 -0.81 16.42 -9.17
C VAL A 100 -0.02 16.07 -7.92
N LYS A 101 -0.63 16.28 -6.75
CA LYS A 101 -0.07 15.86 -5.48
C LYS A 101 -1.16 15.25 -4.62
N VAL A 102 -0.90 14.07 -4.07
CA VAL A 102 -1.82 13.42 -3.13
C VAL A 102 -1.29 13.63 -1.71
N LEU A 103 -2.14 14.16 -0.85
CA LEU A 103 -1.86 14.42 0.56
C LEU A 103 -2.77 13.56 1.42
N ARG A 104 -2.24 13.03 2.52
CA ARG A 104 -3.04 12.28 3.48
C ARG A 104 -3.72 13.21 4.47
N LEU A 105 -5.03 13.04 4.64
CA LEU A 105 -5.79 13.74 5.68
C LEU A 105 -5.42 13.15 7.05
N GLY A 106 -4.82 13.98 7.90
CA GLY A 106 -4.28 13.58 9.22
C GLY A 106 -2.76 13.69 9.33
N GLU A 107 -2.04 13.84 8.23
CA GLU A 107 -0.66 14.35 8.20
C GLU A 107 -0.72 15.87 8.00
N THR A 108 -1.15 16.60 9.03
CA THR A 108 -0.89 18.04 9.08
C THR A 108 0.61 18.25 9.16
N GLU A 109 1.21 18.53 8.00
CA GLU A 109 2.36 19.41 7.78
C GLU A 109 3.19 19.73 9.04
N ASN A 110 4.10 18.82 9.39
CA ASN A 110 5.27 19.16 10.19
C ASN A 110 6.47 19.13 9.25
N GLY A 111 6.60 20.19 8.44
CA GLY A 111 7.51 20.23 7.29
C GLY A 111 7.76 21.65 6.81
N ASP A 112 8.42 22.43 7.65
CA ASP A 112 9.44 23.43 7.30
C ASP A 112 9.01 24.62 6.41
N GLY A 113 8.57 25.69 7.06
CA GLY A 113 8.51 27.04 6.50
C GLY A 113 9.69 27.90 6.95
N THR A 114 10.89 27.62 6.43
CA THR A 114 12.00 28.61 6.41
C THR A 114 12.18 29.20 5.03
#